data_AF-A0A376L265-F1
#
_entry.id   AF-A0A376L265-F1
#
_cell.length_a   1.000
_cell.length_b   1.000
_cell.length_c   1.000
_cell.angle_alpha   90.00
_cell.angle_beta   90.00
_cell.angle_gamma   90.00
#
_symmetry.space_group_name_H-M   'P 1'
#
loop_
_entity.id
_entity.type
_entity.pdbx_description
1 polymer ?
#
loop_
_entity_poly.entity_id
_entity_poly.type
_entity_poly.pdbx_seq_one_letter_code
_entity_poly.pdbx_strand_id
1 'polypeptide(L)'
;MRVTLNAPGRHNALNAAAAVAVATEEGIDDEAILRALESFQGTGRRFDFLGEFPLEPVNGKSGTAMLVDDYGHHPTEVDATIKSGARRLAG
;
A
#
# COMPACT_ATOMS: atom_id res chain seq x y z
N MET A 1 12.75 -5.62 -20.42
CA MET A 1 12.31 -6.10 -19.09
C MET A 1 10.81 -5.87 -18.93
N ARG A 2 10.03 -6.91 -18.56
CA ARG A 2 8.59 -6.78 -18.24
C ARG A 2 8.44 -6.82 -16.73
N VAL A 3 7.74 -5.85 -16.14
CA VAL A 3 7.66 -5.67 -14.68
C VAL A 3 6.26 -6.01 -14.17
N THR A 4 6.19 -6.83 -13.13
CA THR A 4 5.03 -6.97 -12.25
C THR A 4 5.34 -6.24 -10.96
N LEU A 5 4.47 -5.31 -10.54
CA LEU A 5 4.66 -4.52 -9.33
C LEU A 5 3.52 -4.82 -8.35
N ASN A 6 3.86 -5.30 -7.14
CA ASN A 6 2.90 -5.53 -6.07
C ASN A 6 2.56 -4.25 -5.29
N ALA A 7 2.27 -3.18 -6.03
CA ALA A 7 1.77 -1.91 -5.50
C ALA A 7 0.90 -1.24 -6.56
N PRO A 8 -0.34 -0.83 -6.23
CA PRO A 8 -1.26 -0.25 -7.20
C PRO A 8 -0.90 1.21 -7.53
N GLY A 9 -1.26 1.64 -8.74
CA GLY A 9 -1.28 3.06 -9.12
C GLY A 9 -0.03 3.59 -9.84
N ARG A 10 -0.24 4.63 -10.66
CA ARG A 10 0.81 5.22 -11.52
C ARG A 10 1.96 5.84 -10.72
N HIS A 11 1.71 6.38 -9.54
CA HIS A 11 2.76 6.95 -8.68
C HIS A 11 3.73 5.85 -8.21
N ASN A 12 3.23 4.67 -7.85
CA ASN A 12 4.08 3.53 -7.48
C ASN A 12 4.84 2.98 -8.68
N ALA A 13 4.25 2.99 -9.88
CA ALA A 13 4.99 2.67 -11.10
C ALA A 13 6.16 3.65 -11.36
N LEU A 14 5.98 4.95 -11.10
CA LEU A 14 7.05 5.94 -11.20
C LEU A 14 8.14 5.71 -10.14
N ASN A 15 7.75 5.42 -8.90
CA ASN A 15 8.69 5.07 -7.82
C ASN A 15 9.49 3.81 -8.16
N ALA A 16 8.83 2.78 -8.68
CA ALA A 16 9.48 1.55 -9.14
C ALA A 16 10.44 1.82 -10.30
N ALA A 17 10.07 2.67 -11.26
CA ALA A 17 10.96 3.05 -12.36
C ALA A 17 12.23 3.77 -11.86
N ALA A 18 12.08 4.65 -10.86
CA ALA A 18 13.24 5.29 -10.22
C ALA A 18 14.14 4.26 -9.51
N ALA A 19 13.55 3.30 -8.78
CA ALA A 19 14.29 2.23 -8.11
C ALA A 19 15.03 1.32 -9.12
N VAL A 20 14.38 0.96 -10.23
CA VAL A 20 14.99 0.18 -11.32
C VAL A 20 16.17 0.94 -11.92
N ALA A 21 16.01 2.23 -12.21
CA ALA A 21 17.07 3.04 -12.83
C ALA A 21 18.35 3.04 -11.97
N VAL A 22 18.21 3.25 -10.65
CA VAL A 22 19.34 3.21 -9.71
C VAL A 22 19.93 1.80 -9.62
N ALA A 23 19.10 0.76 -9.50
CA ALA A 23 19.57 -0.61 -9.40
C ALA A 23 20.34 -1.08 -10.65
N THR A 24 19.89 -0.67 -11.84
CA THR A 24 20.59 -0.94 -13.10
C THR A 24 21.94 -0.22 -13.16
N GLU A 25 22.03 1.04 -12.71
CA GLU A 25 23.30 1.79 -12.66
C GLU A 25 24.33 1.14 -11.71
N GLU A 26 23.86 0.59 -10.59
CA GLU A 26 24.69 -0.16 -9.62
C GLU A 26 25.03 -1.59 -10.09
N GLY A 27 24.56 -2.01 -11.27
CA GLY A 27 24.84 -3.33 -11.83
C GLY A 27 24.12 -4.48 -11.12
N ILE A 28 22.99 -4.20 -10.47
CA ILE A 28 22.14 -5.25 -9.89
C ILE A 28 21.49 -6.06 -11.02
N ASP A 29 21.51 -7.38 -10.87
CA ASP A 29 20.91 -8.30 -11.83
C ASP A 29 19.39 -8.09 -12.00
N ASP A 30 18.94 -8.10 -13.25
CA ASP A 30 17.54 -7.88 -13.63
C ASP A 30 16.58 -8.85 -12.91
N GLU A 31 16.98 -10.11 -12.69
CA GLU A 31 16.11 -11.06 -11.98
C GLU A 31 15.92 -10.68 -10.52
N ALA A 32 16.96 -10.15 -9.86
CA ALA A 32 16.86 -9.70 -8.49
C ALA A 32 15.91 -8.50 -8.37
N ILE A 33 16.00 -7.56 -9.31
CA ILE A 33 15.10 -6.39 -9.40
C ILE A 33 13.65 -6.85 -9.60
N LEU A 34 13.40 -7.74 -10.55
CA LEU A 34 12.06 -8.24 -10.85
C LEU A 34 11.43 -8.97 -9.67
N ARG A 35 12.17 -9.87 -9.01
CA ARG A 35 11.68 -10.57 -7.81
C ARG A 35 11.34 -9.60 -6.67
N ALA A 36 12.15 -8.56 -6.47
CA ALA A 36 11.91 -7.57 -5.43
C ALA A 36 10.64 -6.73 -5.70
N LEU A 37 10.42 -6.32 -6.95
CA LEU A 37 9.22 -5.54 -7.32
C LEU A 37 7.93 -6.38 -7.25
N GLU A 38 8.00 -7.66 -7.63
CA GLU A 38 6.88 -8.59 -7.54
C GLU A 38 6.53 -8.95 -6.10
N SER A 39 7.53 -9.06 -5.22
CA SER A 39 7.32 -9.39 -3.79
C SER A 39 7.24 -8.16 -2.87
N PHE A 40 7.29 -6.95 -3.43
CA PHE A 40 7.26 -5.71 -2.65
C PHE A 40 6.01 -5.67 -1.76
N GLN A 41 6.21 -5.57 -0.45
CA GLN A 41 5.12 -5.59 0.53
C GLN A 41 4.52 -4.20 0.78
N GLY A 42 4.92 -3.20 -0.02
CA GLY A 42 4.64 -1.81 0.29
C GLY A 42 5.58 -1.28 1.38
N THR A 43 5.21 -0.13 1.92
CA THR A 43 5.79 0.41 3.15
C THR A 43 4.66 0.43 4.17
N GLY A 44 4.91 -0.09 5.39
CA GLY A 44 3.92 -0.04 6.46
C GLY A 44 3.35 1.36 6.64
N ARG A 45 2.10 1.45 7.09
CA ARG A 45 1.37 2.72 7.25
C ARG A 45 1.03 3.42 5.92
N ARG A 46 0.78 2.69 4.83
CA ARG A 46 0.17 3.26 3.60
C ARG A 46 -1.11 2.50 3.27
N PHE A 47 -2.22 2.96 3.83
CA PHE A 47 -3.51 2.29 3.82
C PHE A 47 -3.42 0.82 4.26
N ASP A 48 -2.73 0.59 5.38
CA ASP A 48 -2.40 -0.73 5.89
C ASP A 48 -3.56 -1.33 6.69
N PHE A 49 -4.09 -2.47 6.25
CA PHE A 49 -5.23 -3.13 6.90
C PHE A 49 -4.73 -3.96 8.09
N LEU A 50 -5.02 -3.48 9.29
CA LEU A 50 -4.57 -4.13 10.53
C LEU A 50 -5.54 -5.21 11.03
N GLY A 51 -6.76 -5.25 10.50
CA GLY A 51 -7.75 -6.28 10.81
C GLY A 51 -9.18 -5.78 10.93
N GLU A 52 -10.08 -6.71 11.19
CA GLU A 52 -11.47 -6.47 11.52
C GLU A 52 -11.76 -7.05 12.91
N PHE A 53 -12.29 -6.22 13.81
CA PHE A 53 -12.35 -6.52 15.23
C PHE A 53 -13.80 -6.45 15.76
N PRO A 54 -14.22 -7.38 16.64
CA PRO A 54 -15.56 -7.37 17.22
C PRO A 54 -15.75 -6.19 18.17
N LEU A 55 -16.95 -5.60 18.15
CA LEU A 55 -17.31 -4.45 19.00
C LEU A 55 -17.78 -4.87 20.39
N GLU A 56 -18.25 -6.10 20.58
CA GLU A 56 -18.78 -6.62 21.84
C GLU A 56 -17.78 -6.46 23.01
N PRO A 57 -16.51 -6.89 22.90
CA PRO A 57 -15.54 -6.71 23.98
C PRO A 57 -15.08 -5.26 24.17
N VAL A 58 -15.34 -4.36 23.21
CA VAL A 58 -14.89 -2.96 23.23
C VAL A 58 -15.93 -2.04 23.85
N ASN A 59 -17.19 -2.16 23.44
CA ASN A 59 -18.27 -1.26 23.86
C ASN A 59 -19.63 -1.96 24.06
N GLY A 60 -19.68 -3.29 24.02
CA GLY A 60 -20.90 -4.07 24.24
C GLY A 60 -21.90 -4.06 23.09
N LYS A 61 -21.59 -3.43 21.95
CA LYS A 61 -22.45 -3.45 20.75
C LYS A 61 -22.10 -4.62 19.85
N SER A 62 -23.09 -5.10 19.11
CA SER A 62 -22.86 -6.09 18.06
C SER A 62 -22.20 -5.49 16.83
N GLY A 63 -21.45 -6.31 16.10
CA GLY A 63 -20.82 -5.96 14.83
C GLY A 63 -19.30 -5.84 14.92
N THR A 64 -18.69 -5.37 13.84
CA THR A 64 -17.24 -5.30 13.68
C THR A 64 -16.77 -3.90 13.28
N ALA A 65 -15.52 -3.58 13.57
CA ALA A 65 -14.82 -2.40 13.07
C ALA A 65 -13.54 -2.81 12.36
N MET A 66 -13.37 -2.29 11.14
CA MET A 66 -12.13 -2.39 10.39
C MET A 66 -11.14 -1.33 10.87
N LEU A 67 -9.89 -1.73 11.09
CA LEU A 67 -8.79 -0.83 11.43
C LEU A 67 -7.83 -0.71 10.25
N VAL A 68 -7.59 0.53 9.82
CA VAL A 68 -6.62 0.88 8.76
C VAL A 68 -5.67 1.94 9.30
N ASP A 69 -4.36 1.75 9.11
CA ASP A 69 -3.33 2.76 9.44
C ASP A 69 -2.78 3.41 8.16
N ASP A 70 -2.60 4.72 8.19
CA ASP A 70 -2.05 5.50 7.08
C ASP A 70 -1.18 6.66 7.59
N TYR A 71 -0.04 6.87 6.92
CA TYR A 71 0.97 7.87 7.27
C TYR A 71 0.64 9.25 6.69
N GLY A 72 -0.39 9.37 5.85
CA GLY A 72 -0.77 10.61 5.22
C GLY A 72 -0.91 11.73 6.25
N HIS A 73 -0.06 12.74 6.14
CA HIS A 73 -0.01 13.88 7.05
C HIS A 73 -0.15 15.20 6.29
N HIS A 74 0.14 15.19 4.98
CA HIS A 74 -0.23 16.29 4.11
C HIS A 74 -1.71 16.21 3.70
N PRO A 75 -2.40 17.35 3.50
CA PRO A 75 -3.82 17.36 3.14
C PRO A 75 -4.19 16.51 1.92
N THR A 76 -3.32 16.49 0.90
CA THR A 76 -3.51 15.68 -0.31
C THR A 76 -3.45 14.18 -0.01
N GLU A 77 -2.61 13.75 0.94
CA GLU A 77 -2.47 12.35 1.34
C GLU A 77 -3.69 11.91 2.14
N VAL A 78 -4.14 12.73 3.10
CA VAL A 78 -5.35 12.46 3.89
C VAL A 78 -6.59 12.35 2.99
N ASP A 79 -6.75 13.25 2.01
CA ASP A 79 -7.86 13.17 1.04
C ASP A 79 -7.83 11.87 0.21
N ALA A 80 -6.64 11.42 -0.20
CA ALA A 80 -6.48 10.14 -0.90
C ALA A 80 -6.87 8.94 -0.01
N THR A 81 -6.54 8.99 1.28
CA THR A 81 -6.89 7.96 2.27
C THR A 81 -8.40 7.88 2.49
N ILE A 82 -9.08 9.02 2.68
CA ILE A 82 -10.54 9.08 2.82
C ILE A 82 -11.24 8.52 1.57
N LYS A 83 -10.80 8.91 0.37
CA LYS A 83 -11.36 8.40 -0.90
C LYS A 83 -11.17 6.89 -1.05
N SER A 84 -10.04 6.35 -0.63
CA SER A 84 -9.77 4.91 -0.64
C SER A 84 -10.71 4.15 0.31
N GLY A 85 -10.91 4.66 1.53
CA GLY A 85 -11.86 4.10 2.49
C GLY A 85 -13.30 4.08 1.98
N ALA A 86 -13.76 5.20 1.41
CA ALA A 86 -15.12 5.30 0.85
C ALA A 86 -15.38 4.29 -0.28
N ARG A 87 -14.39 4.07 -1.17
CA ARG A 87 -14.51 3.09 -2.25
C ARG A 87 -14.60 1.66 -1.73
N ARG A 88 -13.84 1.33 -0.68
CA ARG A 88 -13.83 -0.01 -0.09
C ARG A 88 -15.16 -0.39 0.55
N LEU A 89 -15.88 0.57 1.13
CA LEU A 89 -17.20 0.32 1.72
C LEU A 89 -18.32 0.20 0.67
N ALA A 90 -18.07 0.62 -0.57
CA ALA A 90 -19.04 0.65 -1.65
C ALA A 90 -18.98 -0.58 -2.58
N GLY A 91 -18.00 -1.48 -2.40
CA GLY A 91 -17.84 -2.72 -3.16
C GLY A 91 -17.86 -3.93 -2.25
#